data_AF-A0A968L0C7-F1
#
_entry.id   AF-A0A968L0C7-F1
#
_cell.length_a   1.000
_cell.length_b   1.000
_cell.length_c   1.000
_cell.angle_alpha   90.00
_cell.angle_beta   90.00
_cell.angle_gamma   90.00
#
_symmetry.space_group_name_H-M   'P 1'
#
loop_
_entity.id
_entity.type
_entity.pdbx_description
1 polymer ?
#
loop_
_entity_poly.entity_id
_entity_poly.type
_entity_poly.pdbx_seq_one_letter_code
_entity_poly.pdbx_strand_id
1 'polypeptide(L)'
;MTGKFASRFDLTPGSSTEVFAALVPFLFGMVMILFAYIGKFVDFPLWIQIAFVLFFWSSVLGLFLLGSAKGLPRWFLPYLGLPLPIASLLIFNVLLDPKWPGFNVPWLVSVILMEGFLWGWMALIVVVLLLISAWMPKFRPFYRRLRDDWTLLSFLLYGAAPLTLFITFDEYKNVEPFFFVSLLMLALGGWSYLRNSEPWKQFMSLYIGLALSMLTAAAGKAVLFEESWPQFVSLGWENEMIYTLVTWAWLAFIMFLPYMLNLLPRSKNQPSTAKSI
;
A
#
# COMPACT_ATOMS: atom_id res chain seq x y z
N MET A 1 18.79 0.95 -34.49
CA MET A 1 17.44 0.46 -34.13
C MET A 1 17.58 -0.82 -33.33
N THR A 2 17.65 -0.72 -32.00
CA THR A 2 17.70 -1.90 -31.12
C THR A 2 16.28 -2.26 -30.72
N GLY A 3 15.70 -3.24 -31.41
CA GLY A 3 14.41 -3.82 -31.05
C GLY A 3 14.50 -4.46 -29.67
N LYS A 4 14.16 -3.71 -28.62
CA LYS A 4 13.72 -4.32 -27.38
C LYS A 4 12.45 -5.09 -27.73
N PHE A 5 12.48 -6.42 -27.59
CA PHE A 5 11.27 -7.22 -27.54
C PHE A 5 10.38 -6.65 -26.44
N ALA A 6 9.43 -5.80 -26.82
CA ALA A 6 8.31 -5.45 -25.96
C ALA A 6 7.58 -6.76 -25.70
N SER A 7 7.74 -7.30 -24.50
CA SER A 7 7.01 -8.49 -24.10
C SER A 7 5.52 -8.16 -24.15
N ARG A 8 4.65 -9.09 -24.55
CA ARG A 8 3.18 -8.92 -24.63
C ARG A 8 2.53 -8.42 -23.32
N PHE A 9 3.30 -8.39 -22.23
CA PHE A 9 2.90 -7.98 -20.88
C PHE A 9 3.59 -6.68 -20.39
N ASP A 10 4.41 -6.04 -21.22
CA ASP A 10 4.79 -4.63 -21.05
C ASP A 10 3.62 -3.79 -21.55
N LEU A 11 2.65 -3.59 -20.65
CA LEU A 11 1.42 -2.85 -20.96
C LEU A 11 1.78 -1.40 -21.30
N THR A 12 1.07 -0.84 -22.27
CA THR A 12 1.29 0.55 -22.67
C THR A 12 0.94 1.47 -21.50
N PRO A 13 1.84 2.40 -21.10
CA PRO A 13 1.57 3.31 -20.00
C PRO A 13 0.25 4.08 -20.19
N GLY A 14 -0.63 4.03 -19.18
CA GLY A 14 -1.94 4.67 -19.18
C GLY A 14 -3.04 3.89 -19.93
N SER A 15 -2.75 2.69 -20.43
CA SER A 15 -3.76 1.83 -21.05
C SER A 15 -4.75 1.28 -20.03
N SER A 16 -5.97 1.00 -20.49
CA SER A 16 -7.01 0.41 -19.63
C SER A 16 -6.55 -0.93 -19.04
N THR A 17 -5.80 -1.73 -19.77
CA THR A 17 -5.25 -3.01 -19.29
C THR A 17 -4.22 -2.82 -18.19
N GLU A 18 -3.33 -1.84 -18.30
CA GLU A 18 -2.39 -1.48 -17.23
C GLU A 18 -3.13 -1.03 -15.97
N VAL A 19 -4.13 -0.18 -16.15
CA VAL A 19 -4.98 0.32 -15.07
C VAL A 19 -5.67 -0.83 -14.35
N PHE A 20 -6.36 -1.71 -15.06
CA PHE A 20 -7.02 -2.86 -14.44
C PHE A 20 -6.03 -3.76 -13.72
N ALA A 21 -4.89 -4.07 -14.34
CA ALA A 21 -3.85 -4.91 -13.73
C ALA A 21 -3.27 -4.27 -12.46
N ALA A 22 -3.02 -2.97 -12.45
CA ALA A 22 -2.45 -2.27 -11.30
C ALA A 22 -3.46 -2.09 -10.15
N LEU A 23 -4.75 -2.01 -10.47
CA LEU A 23 -5.80 -1.78 -9.49
C LEU A 23 -6.31 -3.05 -8.81
N VAL A 24 -5.91 -4.24 -9.28
CA VAL A 24 -6.35 -5.51 -8.69
C VAL A 24 -6.19 -5.53 -7.17
N PRO A 25 -5.06 -5.15 -6.54
CA PRO A 25 -4.94 -5.20 -5.07
C PRO A 25 -6.05 -4.46 -4.31
N PHE A 26 -6.58 -3.38 -4.89
CA PHE A 26 -7.65 -2.57 -4.29
C PHE A 26 -9.03 -3.16 -4.60
N LEU A 27 -9.27 -3.48 -5.88
CA LEU A 27 -10.53 -4.08 -6.34
C LEU A 27 -10.75 -5.46 -5.72
N PHE A 28 -9.66 -6.17 -5.43
CA PHE A 28 -9.67 -7.47 -4.78
C PHE A 28 -10.25 -7.38 -3.37
N GLY A 29 -9.78 -6.43 -2.56
CA GLY A 29 -10.40 -6.17 -1.25
C GLY A 29 -11.90 -5.87 -1.38
N MET A 30 -12.30 -5.07 -2.38
CA MET A 30 -13.69 -4.70 -2.58
C MET A 30 -14.58 -5.90 -2.91
N VAL A 31 -14.13 -6.79 -3.80
CA VAL A 31 -14.89 -7.99 -4.19
C VAL A 31 -15.02 -8.96 -3.02
N MET A 32 -13.99 -9.11 -2.18
CA MET A 32 -14.09 -9.92 -0.95
C MET A 32 -15.12 -9.38 0.03
N ILE A 33 -15.09 -8.07 0.26
CA ILE A 33 -16.01 -7.42 1.19
C ILE A 33 -17.45 -7.51 0.69
N LEU A 34 -17.67 -7.31 -0.61
CA LEU A 34 -18.99 -7.50 -1.21
C LEU A 34 -19.49 -8.94 -1.07
N PHE A 35 -18.62 -9.93 -1.32
CA PHE A 35 -18.96 -11.34 -1.16
C PHE A 35 -19.31 -11.66 0.30
N ALA A 36 -18.52 -11.18 1.25
CA ALA A 36 -18.78 -11.32 2.69
C ALA A 36 -20.09 -10.63 3.11
N TYR A 37 -20.36 -9.43 2.60
CA TYR A 37 -21.59 -8.69 2.88
C TYR A 37 -22.83 -9.40 2.33
N ILE A 38 -22.80 -9.88 1.09
CA ILE A 38 -23.89 -10.67 0.51
C ILE A 38 -24.09 -11.97 1.31
N GLY A 39 -22.99 -12.58 1.78
CA GLY A 39 -23.01 -13.76 2.62
C GLY A 39 -23.77 -13.59 3.95
N LYS A 40 -24.03 -12.37 4.40
CA LYS A 40 -24.91 -12.11 5.56
C LYS A 40 -26.39 -12.31 5.25
N PHE A 41 -26.78 -12.22 3.98
CA PHE A 41 -28.17 -12.32 3.53
C PHE A 41 -28.45 -13.59 2.72
N VAL A 42 -27.40 -14.22 2.19
CA VAL A 42 -27.47 -15.39 1.32
C VAL A 42 -26.49 -16.44 1.80
N ASP A 43 -26.99 -17.62 2.16
CA ASP A 43 -26.16 -18.76 2.52
C ASP A 43 -25.50 -19.35 1.28
N PHE A 44 -24.21 -19.09 1.11
CA PHE A 44 -23.42 -19.73 0.07
C PHE A 44 -23.00 -21.14 0.50
N PRO A 45 -23.23 -22.18 -0.33
CA PRO A 45 -22.64 -23.49 -0.12
C PRO A 45 -21.11 -23.40 0.10
N LEU A 46 -20.58 -24.20 1.03
CA LEU A 46 -19.16 -24.19 1.39
C LEU A 46 -18.24 -24.32 0.16
N TRP A 47 -18.61 -25.14 -0.83
CA TRP A 47 -17.82 -25.32 -2.05
C TRP A 47 -17.72 -24.04 -2.89
N ILE A 48 -18.74 -23.18 -2.90
CA ILE A 48 -18.69 -21.87 -3.58
C ILE A 48 -17.70 -20.97 -2.87
N GLN A 49 -17.74 -20.94 -1.54
CA GLN A 49 -16.83 -20.13 -0.73
C GLN A 49 -15.37 -20.57 -0.95
N ILE A 50 -15.11 -21.89 -0.91
CA ILE A 50 -13.79 -22.46 -1.17
C ILE A 50 -13.33 -22.14 -2.60
N ALA A 51 -14.18 -22.38 -3.61
CA ALA A 51 -13.86 -22.12 -5.00
C ALA A 51 -13.56 -20.64 -5.25
N PHE A 52 -14.36 -19.75 -4.64
CA PHE A 52 -14.14 -18.31 -4.67
C PHE A 52 -12.79 -17.96 -4.07
N VAL A 53 -12.51 -18.34 -2.81
CA VAL A 53 -11.24 -18.04 -2.14
C VAL A 53 -10.03 -18.59 -2.90
N LEU A 54 -10.10 -19.83 -3.40
CA LEU A 54 -9.01 -20.44 -4.18
C LEU A 54 -8.77 -19.72 -5.51
N PHE A 55 -9.82 -19.47 -6.28
CA PHE A 55 -9.73 -18.72 -7.53
C PHE A 55 -9.11 -17.34 -7.29
N PHE A 56 -9.52 -16.71 -6.20
CA PHE A 56 -9.13 -15.37 -5.83
C PHE A 56 -7.64 -15.29 -5.48
N TRP A 57 -7.17 -16.06 -4.49
CA TRP A 57 -5.76 -16.07 -4.12
C TRP A 57 -4.87 -16.59 -5.24
N SER A 58 -5.32 -17.56 -6.02
CA SER A 58 -4.57 -18.04 -7.19
C SER A 58 -4.41 -16.95 -8.25
N SER A 59 -5.41 -16.09 -8.45
CA SER A 59 -5.33 -14.98 -9.41
C SER A 59 -4.32 -13.92 -8.96
N VAL A 60 -4.33 -13.55 -7.68
CA VAL A 60 -3.35 -12.59 -7.12
C VAL A 60 -1.94 -13.17 -7.16
N LEU A 61 -1.76 -14.42 -6.74
CA LEU A 61 -0.46 -15.09 -6.83
C LEU A 61 0.01 -15.24 -8.28
N GLY A 62 -0.89 -15.57 -9.21
CA GLY A 62 -0.58 -15.66 -10.64
C GLY A 62 -0.09 -14.33 -11.21
N LEU A 63 -0.79 -13.23 -10.93
CA LEU A 63 -0.36 -11.88 -11.33
C LEU A 63 0.94 -11.47 -10.65
N PHE A 64 1.15 -11.88 -9.39
CA PHE A 64 2.37 -11.60 -8.66
C PHE A 64 3.60 -12.28 -9.27
N LEU A 65 3.48 -13.57 -9.57
CA LEU A 65 4.53 -14.35 -10.24
C LEU A 65 4.80 -13.82 -11.65
N LEU A 66 3.75 -13.44 -12.37
CA LEU A 66 3.87 -12.86 -13.71
C LEU A 66 4.62 -11.52 -13.68
N GLY A 67 4.27 -10.61 -12.77
CA GLY A 67 4.96 -9.33 -12.61
C GLY A 67 6.43 -9.48 -12.21
N SER A 68 6.71 -10.44 -11.31
CA SER A 68 8.07 -10.79 -10.89
C SER A 68 8.92 -11.33 -12.04
N ALA A 69 8.35 -12.22 -12.87
CA ALA A 69 9.04 -12.79 -14.03
C ALA A 69 9.33 -11.75 -15.13
N LYS A 70 8.52 -10.69 -15.21
CA LYS A 70 8.62 -9.64 -16.25
C LYS A 70 9.49 -8.45 -15.86
N GLY A 71 10.24 -8.55 -14.77
CA GLY A 71 11.17 -7.51 -14.35
C GLY A 71 10.47 -6.30 -13.74
N LEU A 72 9.37 -6.52 -13.00
CA LEU A 72 8.73 -5.53 -12.15
C LEU A 72 8.18 -4.33 -12.95
N PRO A 73 7.16 -4.53 -13.80
CA PRO A 73 6.51 -3.44 -14.55
C PRO A 73 5.77 -2.48 -13.60
N ARG A 74 5.38 -1.30 -14.09
CA ARG A 74 4.70 -0.26 -13.30
C ARG A 74 3.41 -0.77 -12.64
N TRP A 75 2.60 -1.55 -13.36
CA TRP A 75 1.38 -2.15 -12.82
C TRP A 75 1.63 -3.15 -11.68
N PHE A 76 2.84 -3.70 -11.56
CA PHE A 76 3.19 -4.64 -10.51
C PHE A 76 3.56 -3.97 -9.18
N LEU A 77 3.81 -2.65 -9.18
CA LEU A 77 4.28 -1.93 -7.98
C LEU A 77 3.34 -2.06 -6.78
N PRO A 78 2.00 -1.94 -6.92
CA PRO A 78 1.11 -2.08 -5.77
C PRO A 78 1.14 -3.49 -5.14
N TYR A 79 1.42 -4.51 -5.95
CA TYR A 79 1.54 -5.90 -5.47
C TYR A 79 2.81 -6.12 -4.64
N LEU A 80 3.89 -5.37 -4.92
CA LEU A 80 5.09 -5.36 -4.07
C LEU A 80 4.85 -4.61 -2.76
N GLY A 81 3.99 -3.60 -2.78
CA GLY A 81 3.57 -2.86 -1.59
C GLY A 81 2.71 -3.69 -0.64
N LEU A 82 1.82 -4.50 -1.21
CA LEU A 82 0.86 -5.31 -0.47
C LEU A 82 1.50 -6.14 0.68
N PRO A 83 2.58 -6.92 0.51
CA PRO A 83 3.17 -7.67 1.62
C PRO A 83 3.92 -6.81 2.66
N LEU A 84 4.16 -5.52 2.41
CA LEU A 84 4.97 -4.69 3.33
C LEU A 84 4.37 -4.56 4.73
N PRO A 85 3.06 -4.27 4.92
CA PRO A 85 2.42 -4.27 6.24
C PRO A 85 2.62 -5.57 7.01
N ILE A 86 2.48 -6.72 6.34
CA ILE A 86 2.63 -8.04 6.97
C ILE A 86 4.08 -8.21 7.46
N ALA A 87 5.05 -7.92 6.60
CA ALA A 87 6.46 -7.99 6.98
C ALA A 87 6.79 -7.02 8.12
N SER A 88 6.25 -5.80 8.08
CA SER A 88 6.39 -4.79 9.13
C SER A 88 5.86 -5.29 10.46
N LEU A 89 4.65 -5.85 10.46
CA LEU A 89 3.97 -6.40 11.63
C LEU A 89 4.74 -7.60 12.19
N LEU A 90 5.24 -8.51 11.35
CA LEU A 90 6.03 -9.66 11.79
C LEU A 90 7.34 -9.22 12.44
N ILE A 91 8.06 -8.26 11.84
CA ILE A 91 9.30 -7.72 12.41
C ILE A 91 9.00 -7.02 13.74
N PHE A 92 7.93 -6.22 13.79
CA PHE A 92 7.49 -5.56 15.02
C PHE A 92 7.25 -6.58 16.14
N ASN A 93 6.46 -7.63 15.89
CA ASN A 93 6.15 -8.66 16.88
C ASN A 93 7.34 -9.52 17.30
N VAL A 94 8.35 -9.71 16.42
CA VAL A 94 9.54 -10.53 16.73
C VAL A 94 10.61 -9.71 17.45
N LEU A 95 10.83 -8.45 17.06
CA LEU A 95 11.92 -7.63 17.59
C LEU A 95 11.50 -6.80 18.81
N LEU A 96 10.22 -6.45 18.95
CA LEU A 96 9.69 -5.79 20.13
C LEU A 96 9.02 -6.84 21.01
N ASP A 97 9.70 -7.20 22.10
CA ASP A 97 9.06 -7.94 23.18
C ASP A 97 7.93 -7.04 23.74
N PRO A 98 6.67 -7.51 23.85
CA PRO A 98 5.58 -6.77 24.52
C PRO A 98 5.91 -6.35 25.96
N LYS A 99 7.04 -6.79 26.52
CA LYS A 99 7.60 -6.38 27.81
C LYS A 99 8.44 -5.11 27.79
N TRP A 100 8.58 -4.40 26.67
CA TRP A 100 9.20 -3.08 26.70
C TRP A 100 8.45 -2.23 27.74
N PRO A 101 9.13 -1.71 28.78
CA PRO A 101 8.46 -0.85 29.75
C PRO A 101 7.90 0.32 28.96
N GLY A 102 6.58 0.44 28.94
CA GLY A 102 5.89 1.48 28.18
C GLY A 102 6.59 2.82 28.39
N PHE A 103 6.74 3.60 27.32
CA PHE A 103 7.32 4.93 27.44
C PHE A 103 6.53 5.70 28.52
N ASN A 104 7.19 6.18 29.57
CA ASN A 104 6.55 7.03 30.58
C ASN A 104 6.36 8.44 29.99
N VAL A 105 5.49 8.53 28.99
CA VAL A 105 5.22 9.71 28.16
C VAL A 105 3.71 9.88 28.02
N PRO A 106 3.22 11.06 27.63
CA PRO A 106 1.79 11.27 27.37
C PRO A 106 1.24 10.26 26.38
N TRP A 107 -0.01 9.85 26.56
CA TRP A 107 -0.65 8.78 25.77
C TRP A 107 -0.46 8.96 24.26
N LEU A 108 -0.69 10.17 23.75
CA LEU A 108 -0.59 10.50 22.33
C LEU A 108 0.84 10.31 21.81
N VAL A 109 1.85 10.64 22.61
CA VAL A 109 3.26 10.42 22.25
C VAL A 109 3.55 8.93 22.20
N SER A 110 3.01 8.15 23.14
CA SER A 110 3.14 6.70 23.13
C SER A 110 2.53 6.09 21.86
N VAL A 111 1.36 6.56 21.43
CA VAL A 111 0.73 6.11 20.17
C VAL A 111 1.57 6.47 18.96
N ILE A 112 2.03 7.72 18.86
CA ILE A 112 2.89 8.16 17.76
C ILE A 112 4.14 7.30 17.66
N LEU A 113 4.78 6.98 18.79
CA LEU A 113 5.96 6.12 18.83
C LEU A 113 5.64 4.68 18.45
N MET A 114 4.61 4.08 19.04
CA MET A 114 4.19 2.69 18.75
C MET A 114 3.85 2.50 17.26
N GLU A 115 3.02 3.37 16.71
CA GLU A 115 2.68 3.37 15.28
C GLU A 115 3.91 3.62 14.41
N GLY A 116 4.81 4.51 14.86
CA GLY A 116 6.06 4.79 14.16
C GLY A 116 7.01 3.60 14.13
N PHE A 117 7.09 2.84 15.22
CA PHE A 117 7.83 1.59 15.26
C PHE A 117 7.15 0.53 14.39
N LEU A 118 5.83 0.40 14.44
CA LEU A 118 5.08 -0.57 13.65
C LEU A 118 5.27 -0.35 12.15
N TRP A 119 5.05 0.86 11.66
CA TRP A 119 5.09 1.18 10.23
C TRP A 119 6.48 1.59 9.74
N GLY A 120 7.36 2.05 10.62
CA GLY A 120 8.73 2.45 10.28
C GLY A 120 9.55 1.30 9.66
N TRP A 121 9.26 0.05 10.05
CA TRP A 121 9.87 -1.12 9.41
C TRP A 121 9.53 -1.22 7.92
N MET A 122 8.37 -0.76 7.45
CA MET A 122 8.07 -0.70 6.02
C MET A 122 9.08 0.17 5.27
N ALA A 123 9.42 1.34 5.81
CA ALA A 123 10.41 2.22 5.22
C ALA A 123 11.78 1.54 5.15
N LEU A 124 12.18 0.85 6.23
CA LEU A 124 13.44 0.09 6.26
C LEU A 124 13.45 -1.05 5.24
N ILE A 125 12.37 -1.83 5.14
CA ILE A 125 12.23 -2.90 4.15
C ILE A 125 12.37 -2.33 2.74
N VAL A 126 11.72 -1.20 2.44
CA VAL A 126 11.85 -0.53 1.14
C VAL A 126 13.28 -0.09 0.87
N VAL A 127 13.99 0.46 1.86
CA VAL A 127 15.42 0.78 1.72
C VAL A 127 16.24 -0.48 1.41
N VAL A 128 15.98 -1.60 2.10
CA VAL A 128 16.65 -2.88 1.83
C VAL A 128 16.35 -3.38 0.43
N LEU A 129 15.10 -3.32 -0.03
CA LEU A 129 14.71 -3.67 -1.40
C LEU A 129 15.42 -2.81 -2.44
N LEU A 130 15.57 -1.51 -2.18
CA LEU A 130 16.32 -0.59 -3.03
C LEU A 130 17.80 -0.98 -3.08
N LEU A 131 18.43 -1.29 -1.95
CA LEU A 131 19.83 -1.73 -1.88
C LEU A 131 20.06 -3.05 -2.64
N ILE A 132 19.19 -4.03 -2.43
CA ILE A 132 19.21 -5.30 -3.16
C ILE A 132 19.07 -5.05 -4.66
N SER A 133 18.14 -4.19 -5.06
CA SER A 133 17.91 -3.88 -6.48
C SER A 133 19.07 -3.14 -7.14
N ALA A 134 19.81 -2.31 -6.39
CA ALA A 134 21.01 -1.63 -6.85
C ALA A 134 22.20 -2.60 -6.99
N TRP A 135 22.34 -3.52 -6.04
CA TRP A 135 23.46 -4.46 -5.98
C TRP A 135 23.34 -5.59 -7.02
N MET A 136 22.17 -6.23 -7.10
CA MET A 136 21.93 -7.38 -7.98
C MET A 136 21.77 -6.99 -9.46
N PRO A 137 22.59 -7.50 -10.39
CA PRO A 137 22.55 -7.13 -11.81
C PRO A 137 21.18 -7.32 -12.46
N LYS A 138 20.44 -8.37 -12.09
CA LYS A 138 19.10 -8.69 -12.60
C LYS A 138 18.07 -7.58 -12.31
N PHE A 139 18.19 -6.89 -11.17
CA PHE A 139 17.25 -5.87 -10.71
C PHE A 139 17.72 -4.43 -10.95
N ARG A 140 18.94 -4.22 -11.45
CA ARG A 140 19.44 -2.89 -11.80
C ARG A 140 18.53 -2.06 -12.72
N PRO A 141 17.85 -2.65 -13.73
CA PRO A 141 16.90 -1.88 -14.55
C PRO A 141 15.71 -1.33 -13.76
N PHE A 142 15.27 -2.06 -12.73
CA PHE A 142 14.21 -1.60 -11.83
C PHE A 142 14.71 -0.45 -10.95
N TYR A 143 15.88 -0.59 -10.34
CA TYR A 143 16.50 0.49 -9.55
C TYR A 143 16.67 1.78 -10.36
N ARG A 144 17.13 1.68 -11.62
CA ARG A 144 17.26 2.85 -12.51
C ARG A 144 15.91 3.54 -12.74
N ARG A 145 14.85 2.77 -13.04
CA ARG A 145 13.50 3.33 -13.21
C ARG A 145 13.00 4.06 -11.96
N LEU A 146 13.18 3.48 -10.77
CA LEU A 146 12.79 4.13 -9.52
C LEU A 146 13.58 5.42 -9.24
N ARG A 147 14.85 5.47 -9.67
CA ARG A 147 15.68 6.66 -9.55
C ARG A 147 15.29 7.75 -10.56
N ASP A 148 14.88 7.34 -11.75
CA ASP A 148 14.44 8.25 -12.82
C ASP A 148 13.05 8.82 -12.50
N ASP A 149 12.15 8.01 -11.94
CA ASP A 149 10.80 8.39 -11.52
C ASP A 149 10.54 7.98 -10.06
N TRP A 150 10.68 8.96 -9.17
CA TRP A 150 10.49 8.79 -7.73
C TRP A 150 9.04 8.45 -7.35
N THR A 151 8.06 8.79 -8.21
CA THR A 151 6.64 8.55 -7.91
C THR A 151 6.31 7.07 -7.91
N LEU A 152 7.10 6.24 -8.61
CA LEU A 152 6.96 4.78 -8.63
C LEU A 152 7.18 4.19 -7.23
N LEU A 153 8.06 4.80 -6.42
CA LEU A 153 8.30 4.35 -5.06
C LEU A 153 7.12 4.70 -4.15
N SER A 154 6.54 5.90 -4.32
CA SER A 154 5.29 6.26 -3.65
C SER A 154 4.14 5.36 -4.08
N PHE A 155 4.07 4.95 -5.35
CA PHE A 155 3.04 4.02 -5.84
C PHE A 155 3.22 2.59 -5.31
N LEU A 156 4.46 2.13 -5.14
CA LEU A 156 4.75 0.88 -4.45
C LEU A 156 4.26 0.95 -2.99
N LEU A 157 4.66 1.98 -2.25
CA LEU A 157 4.25 2.18 -0.86
C LEU A 157 2.74 2.32 -0.71
N TYR A 158 2.08 2.98 -1.66
CA TYR A 158 0.62 3.08 -1.72
C TYR A 158 -0.08 1.72 -1.80
N GLY A 159 0.56 0.74 -2.44
CA GLY A 159 0.07 -0.64 -2.49
C GLY A 159 -0.02 -1.35 -1.14
N ALA A 160 0.63 -0.82 -0.10
CA ALA A 160 0.51 -1.33 1.27
C ALA A 160 -0.84 -0.97 1.91
N ALA A 161 -1.47 0.15 1.49
CA ALA A 161 -2.65 0.70 2.13
C ALA A 161 -3.85 -0.28 2.24
N PRO A 162 -4.18 -1.11 1.23
CA PRO A 162 -5.27 -2.09 1.35
C PRO A 162 -5.08 -3.07 2.51
N LEU A 163 -3.85 -3.56 2.73
CA LEU A 163 -3.58 -4.48 3.83
C LEU A 163 -3.46 -3.75 5.16
N THR A 164 -2.96 -2.51 5.19
CA THR A 164 -3.04 -1.70 6.40
C THR A 164 -4.50 -1.49 6.83
N LEU A 165 -5.41 -1.16 5.90
CA LEU A 165 -6.84 -1.06 6.21
C LEU A 165 -7.41 -2.37 6.74
N PHE A 166 -7.03 -3.50 6.15
CA PHE A 166 -7.46 -4.81 6.63
C PHE A 166 -7.06 -5.04 8.09
N ILE A 167 -5.82 -4.70 8.45
CA ILE A 167 -5.32 -4.76 9.82
C ILE A 167 -6.04 -3.75 10.71
N THR A 168 -6.28 -2.52 10.24
CA THR A 168 -6.96 -1.47 11.03
C THR A 168 -8.40 -1.84 11.43
N PHE A 169 -9.08 -2.65 10.63
CA PHE A 169 -10.47 -3.05 10.83
C PHE A 169 -10.65 -4.47 11.40
N ASP A 170 -9.58 -5.20 11.70
CA ASP A 170 -9.64 -6.63 12.07
C ASP A 170 -10.48 -6.91 13.33
N GLU A 171 -10.51 -5.96 14.27
CA GLU A 171 -11.24 -6.05 15.53
C GLU A 171 -12.67 -5.49 15.45
N TYR A 172 -13.11 -4.97 14.30
CA TYR A 172 -14.39 -4.31 14.14
C TYR A 172 -15.45 -5.18 13.47
N LYS A 173 -16.71 -5.01 13.91
CA LYS A 173 -17.89 -5.65 13.30
C LYS A 173 -18.55 -4.71 12.31
N ASN A 174 -19.25 -5.28 11.32
CA ASN A 174 -20.01 -4.53 10.32
C ASN A 174 -19.21 -3.48 9.53
N VAL A 175 -17.93 -3.77 9.32
CA VAL A 175 -16.97 -2.87 8.66
C VAL A 175 -17.19 -2.73 7.16
N GLU A 176 -18.01 -3.59 6.56
CA GLU A 176 -18.07 -3.76 5.10
C GLU A 176 -18.33 -2.45 4.33
N PRO A 177 -19.28 -1.58 4.74
CA PRO A 177 -19.52 -0.33 4.01
C PRO A 177 -18.33 0.63 4.05
N PHE A 178 -17.73 0.82 5.24
CA PHE A 178 -16.61 1.74 5.42
C PHE A 178 -15.34 1.21 4.75
N PHE A 179 -15.07 -0.08 4.91
CA PHE A 179 -13.90 -0.70 4.29
C PHE A 179 -14.03 -0.71 2.76
N PHE A 180 -15.22 -0.97 2.22
CA PHE A 180 -15.47 -0.87 0.77
C PHE A 180 -15.22 0.55 0.25
N VAL A 181 -15.77 1.58 0.91
CA VAL A 181 -15.56 2.97 0.51
C VAL A 181 -14.10 3.38 0.65
N SER A 182 -13.41 2.97 1.71
CA SER A 182 -11.96 3.19 1.87
C SER A 182 -11.15 2.60 0.72
N LEU A 183 -11.45 1.37 0.29
CA LEU A 183 -10.77 0.75 -0.85
C LEU A 183 -11.13 1.41 -2.18
N LEU A 184 -12.37 1.87 -2.34
CA LEU A 184 -12.79 2.64 -3.51
C LEU A 184 -11.99 3.94 -3.63
N MET A 185 -11.80 4.68 -2.52
CA MET A 185 -10.97 5.88 -2.50
C MET A 185 -9.51 5.56 -2.88
N LEU A 186 -8.99 4.43 -2.42
CA LEU A 186 -7.64 4.00 -2.82
C LEU A 186 -7.57 3.66 -4.32
N ALA A 187 -8.56 2.93 -4.84
CA ALA A 187 -8.64 2.56 -6.24
C ALA A 187 -8.73 3.80 -7.15
N LEU A 188 -9.51 4.82 -6.76
CA LEU A 188 -9.62 6.08 -7.48
C LEU A 188 -8.29 6.86 -7.47
N GLY A 189 -7.58 6.90 -6.33
CA GLY A 189 -6.26 7.52 -6.25
C GLY A 189 -5.21 6.83 -7.13
N GLY A 190 -5.22 5.49 -7.16
CA GLY A 190 -4.35 4.70 -8.05
C GLY A 190 -4.72 4.84 -9.53
N TRP A 191 -6.01 4.90 -9.84
CA TRP A 191 -6.53 5.12 -11.19
C TRP A 191 -6.07 6.47 -11.76
N SER A 192 -6.28 7.53 -10.98
CA SER A 192 -5.87 8.89 -11.36
C SER A 192 -4.34 9.01 -11.44
N TYR A 193 -3.56 8.31 -10.59
CA TYR A 193 -2.10 8.22 -10.72
C TYR A 193 -1.67 7.64 -12.09
N LEU A 194 -2.33 6.61 -12.58
CA LEU A 194 -1.99 5.97 -13.86
C LEU A 194 -2.41 6.81 -15.08
N ARG A 195 -3.45 7.65 -14.93
CA ARG A 195 -3.93 8.55 -16.00
C ARG A 195 -3.12 9.83 -16.14
N ASN A 196 -2.50 10.29 -15.07
CA ASN A 196 -1.71 11.50 -15.08
C ASN A 196 -0.29 11.24 -15.59
N SER A 197 0.28 12.19 -16.33
CA SER A 197 1.68 12.17 -16.80
C SER A 197 2.61 13.05 -15.96
N GLU A 198 2.06 14.00 -15.21
CA GLU A 198 2.82 14.94 -14.40
C GLU A 198 3.14 14.35 -13.01
N PRO A 199 4.42 14.27 -12.62
CA PRO A 199 4.84 13.62 -11.37
C PRO A 199 4.17 14.18 -10.12
N TRP A 200 3.92 15.50 -10.08
CA TRP A 200 3.25 16.14 -8.95
C TRP A 200 1.78 15.75 -8.84
N LYS A 201 1.04 15.75 -9.96
CA LYS A 201 -0.36 15.30 -9.99
C LYS A 201 -0.49 13.83 -9.65
N GLN A 202 0.45 13.01 -10.13
CA GLN A 202 0.57 11.61 -9.77
C GLN A 202 0.72 11.44 -8.26
N PHE A 203 1.70 12.10 -7.64
CA PHE A 203 1.92 12.03 -6.20
C PHE A 203 0.70 12.50 -5.40
N MET A 204 0.12 13.66 -5.77
CA MET A 204 -1.06 14.20 -5.11
C MET A 204 -2.27 13.27 -5.23
N SER A 205 -2.44 12.60 -6.36
CA SER A 205 -3.49 11.60 -6.54
C SER A 205 -3.41 10.46 -5.53
N LEU A 206 -2.19 9.95 -5.30
CA LEU A 206 -1.96 8.90 -4.30
C LEU A 206 -2.18 9.43 -2.88
N TYR A 207 -1.69 10.64 -2.59
CA TYR A 207 -1.80 11.24 -1.26
C TYR A 207 -3.26 11.53 -0.88
N ILE A 208 -4.04 12.08 -1.81
CA ILE A 208 -5.48 12.33 -1.64
C ILE A 208 -6.25 11.01 -1.49
N GLY A 209 -5.94 10.00 -2.31
CA GLY A 209 -6.56 8.68 -2.22
C GLY A 209 -6.32 8.03 -0.85
N LEU A 210 -5.09 8.08 -0.35
CA LEU A 210 -4.73 7.59 0.99
C LEU A 210 -5.46 8.37 2.09
N ALA A 211 -5.45 9.70 2.03
CA ALA A 211 -6.09 10.55 3.03
C ALA A 211 -7.60 10.31 3.10
N LEU A 212 -8.30 10.32 1.96
CA LEU A 212 -9.74 10.05 1.91
C LEU A 212 -10.06 8.65 2.44
N SER A 213 -9.26 7.66 2.04
CA SER A 213 -9.42 6.28 2.49
C SER A 213 -9.30 6.13 4.00
N MET A 214 -8.27 6.72 4.60
CA MET A 214 -8.02 6.65 6.04
C MET A 214 -9.00 7.51 6.85
N LEU A 215 -9.47 8.63 6.31
CA LEU A 215 -10.54 9.42 6.93
C LEU A 215 -11.86 8.65 6.96
N THR A 216 -12.22 7.97 5.86
CA THR A 216 -13.37 7.04 5.86
C THR A 216 -13.17 5.92 6.87
N ALA A 217 -11.94 5.39 6.99
CA ALA A 217 -11.65 4.34 7.96
C ALA A 217 -11.81 4.83 9.41
N ALA A 218 -11.27 6.00 9.73
CA ALA A 218 -11.40 6.63 11.04
C ALA A 218 -12.86 6.91 11.39
N ALA A 219 -13.63 7.46 10.44
CA ALA A 219 -15.07 7.67 10.62
C ALA A 219 -15.82 6.35 10.84
N GLY A 220 -15.47 5.30 10.10
CA GLY A 220 -16.03 3.96 10.29
C GLY A 220 -15.75 3.39 11.67
N LYS A 221 -14.50 3.48 12.14
CA LYS A 221 -14.14 3.05 13.50
C LYS A 221 -14.87 3.85 14.57
N ALA A 222 -15.10 5.14 14.36
CA ALA A 222 -15.86 5.97 15.29
C ALA A 222 -17.32 5.52 15.41
N VAL A 223 -17.98 5.28 14.27
CA VAL A 223 -19.39 4.85 14.20
C VAL A 223 -19.57 3.44 14.75
N LEU A 224 -18.63 2.53 14.47
CA LEU A 224 -18.73 1.11 14.82
C LEU A 224 -18.14 0.78 16.20
N PHE A 225 -17.62 1.76 16.93
CA PHE A 225 -16.87 1.53 18.17
C PHE A 225 -17.71 0.83 19.24
N GLU A 226 -18.88 1.36 19.57
CA GLU A 226 -19.71 0.82 20.65
C GLU A 226 -20.22 -0.60 20.34
N GLU A 227 -20.54 -0.87 19.08
CA GLU A 227 -20.98 -2.20 18.64
C GLU A 227 -19.84 -3.24 18.67
N SER A 228 -18.63 -2.81 18.32
CA SER A 228 -17.46 -3.68 18.25
C SER A 228 -16.83 -3.93 19.64
N TRP A 229 -16.87 -2.93 20.51
CA TRP A 229 -16.21 -2.91 21.82
C TRP A 229 -17.14 -2.46 22.96
N PRO A 230 -18.25 -3.18 23.22
CA PRO A 230 -19.22 -2.77 24.24
C PRO A 230 -18.63 -2.74 25.66
N GLN A 231 -17.56 -3.51 25.92
CA GLN A 231 -16.86 -3.54 27.20
C GLN A 231 -15.84 -2.39 27.41
N PHE A 232 -15.50 -1.63 26.36
CA PHE A 232 -14.49 -0.55 26.41
C PHE A 232 -15.06 0.81 26.04
N VAL A 233 -16.38 1.00 26.11
CA VAL A 233 -17.06 2.27 25.77
C VAL A 233 -16.47 3.46 26.54
N SER A 234 -15.98 3.23 27.78
CA SER A 234 -15.32 4.25 28.60
C SER A 234 -14.00 4.79 28.03
N LEU A 235 -13.35 4.09 27.11
CA LEU A 235 -12.15 4.57 26.41
C LEU A 235 -12.48 5.62 25.34
N GLY A 236 -13.73 5.67 24.86
CA GLY A 236 -14.19 6.64 23.88
C GLY A 236 -13.72 6.37 22.45
N TRP A 237 -14.62 6.57 21.49
CA TRP A 237 -14.37 6.42 20.05
C TRP A 237 -13.27 7.36 19.51
N GLU A 238 -13.03 8.48 20.20
CA GLU A 238 -12.01 9.47 19.84
C GLU A 238 -10.60 8.86 19.79
N ASN A 239 -10.28 7.96 20.71
CA ASN A 239 -8.97 7.32 20.78
C ASN A 239 -8.72 6.46 19.53
N GLU A 240 -9.73 5.71 19.09
CA GLU A 240 -9.65 4.86 17.89
C GLU A 240 -9.54 5.66 16.60
N MET A 241 -10.22 6.81 16.54
CA MET A 241 -10.00 7.78 15.46
C MET A 241 -8.57 8.30 15.46
N ILE A 242 -8.04 8.68 16.63
CA ILE A 242 -6.67 9.19 16.75
C ILE A 242 -5.65 8.14 16.32
N TYR A 243 -5.79 6.88 16.75
CA TYR A 243 -4.93 5.77 16.29
C TYR A 243 -4.92 5.66 14.76
N THR A 244 -6.09 5.73 14.14
CA THR A 244 -6.24 5.63 12.68
C THR A 244 -5.62 6.85 11.96
N LEU A 245 -5.77 8.05 12.53
CA LEU A 245 -5.16 9.27 12.00
C LEU A 245 -3.63 9.27 12.17
N VAL A 246 -3.11 8.74 13.27
CA VAL A 246 -1.67 8.58 13.48
C VAL A 246 -1.10 7.54 12.50
N THR A 247 -1.81 6.43 12.29
CA THR A 247 -1.48 5.43 11.24
C THR A 247 -1.39 6.12 9.87
N TRP A 248 -2.40 6.91 9.51
CA TRP A 248 -2.39 7.69 8.27
C TRP A 248 -1.19 8.62 8.18
N ALA A 249 -0.90 9.38 9.24
CA ALA A 249 0.21 10.31 9.27
C ALA A 249 1.55 9.61 9.02
N TRP A 250 1.76 8.41 9.59
CA TRP A 250 2.95 7.60 9.34
C TRP A 250 3.02 7.07 7.90
N LEU A 251 1.94 6.49 7.38
CA LEU A 251 1.91 6.03 5.99
C LEU A 251 2.16 7.17 5.00
N ALA A 252 1.53 8.32 5.23
CA ALA A 252 1.69 9.52 4.43
C ALA A 252 3.13 10.07 4.50
N PHE A 253 3.72 10.09 5.69
CA PHE A 253 5.12 10.46 5.89
C PHE A 253 6.08 9.51 5.15
N ILE A 254 5.87 8.20 5.27
CA ILE A 254 6.68 7.19 4.57
C ILE A 254 6.55 7.34 3.05
N MET A 255 5.34 7.57 2.54
CA MET A 255 5.09 7.83 1.12
C MET A 255 5.69 9.13 0.59
N PHE A 256 5.96 10.11 1.47
CA PHE A 256 6.60 11.37 1.15
C PHE A 256 8.15 11.28 1.10
N LEU A 257 8.75 10.26 1.74
CA LEU A 257 10.20 10.04 1.71
C LEU A 257 10.82 10.05 0.31
N PRO A 258 10.24 9.40 -0.73
CA PRO A 258 10.80 9.42 -2.08
C PRO A 258 10.92 10.83 -2.66
N TYR A 259 9.94 11.70 -2.37
CA TYR A 259 9.97 13.10 -2.78
C TYR A 259 11.12 13.84 -2.08
N MET A 260 11.27 13.68 -0.77
CA MET A 260 12.36 14.29 0.00
C MET A 260 13.74 13.88 -0.51
N LEU A 261 13.91 12.59 -0.83
CA LEU A 261 15.16 12.06 -1.40
C LEU A 261 15.45 12.62 -2.79
N ASN A 262 14.42 12.92 -3.59
CA ASN A 262 14.60 13.52 -4.91
C ASN A 262 15.02 15.01 -4.85
N LEU A 263 14.77 15.70 -3.74
CA LEU A 263 15.25 17.07 -3.51
C LEU A 263 16.76 17.12 -3.22
N LEU A 264 17.39 16.00 -2.87
CA LEU A 264 18.83 15.96 -2.60
C LEU A 264 19.64 16.16 -3.90
N PRO A 265 20.75 16.93 -3.85
CA PRO A 265 21.57 17.20 -5.03
C PRO A 265 22.05 15.91 -5.70
N ARG A 266 21.70 15.71 -6.97
CA ARG A 266 22.25 14.61 -7.77
C ARG A 266 23.73 14.89 -8.04
N SER A 267 24.62 13.99 -7.61
CA SER A 267 26.05 14.09 -7.91
C SER A 267 26.27 14.26 -9.43
N LYS A 268 26.93 15.35 -9.81
CA LYS A 268 27.19 15.78 -11.21
C LYS A 268 28.20 14.87 -11.95
N ASN A 269 28.46 13.65 -11.50
CA ASN A 269 29.48 12.78 -12.07
C ASN A 269 28.93 11.84 -13.17
N GLN A 270 28.20 12.40 -14.13
CA GLN A 270 28.13 11.82 -15.47
C GLN A 270 28.76 12.84 -16.42
N PRO A 271 29.93 12.55 -17.00
CA PRO A 271 30.48 13.42 -18.03
C PRO A 271 29.45 13.49 -19.15
N SER A 272 29.05 14.71 -19.49
CA SER A 272 28.38 14.97 -20.75
C SER A 272 29.25 14.35 -21.83
N THR A 273 28.77 13.28 -22.46
CA THR A 273 29.31 12.87 -23.75
C THR A 273 29.13 14.09 -24.65
N ALA A 274 30.27 14.76 -24.87
CA ALA A 274 30.40 15.90 -25.73
C ALA A 274 29.67 15.60 -27.04
N LYS A 275 28.84 16.55 -27.48
CA LYS A 275 28.46 16.61 -28.88
C LYS A 275 29.75 16.74 -29.68
N SER A 276 30.22 15.63 -30.25
CA SER A 276 31.22 15.66 -31.30
C SER A 276 30.49 15.75 -32.63
N ILE A 277 30.55 16.96 -33.19
CA ILE A 277 30.46 17.38 -34.60
C ILE A 277 29.13 17.05 -35.30
#